data_AF-A0A5J4U8P0-F1
#
_entry.id   AF-A0A5J4U8P0-F1
#
_cell.length_a   1.000
_cell.length_b   1.000
_cell.length_c   1.000
_cell.angle_alpha   90.00
_cell.angle_beta   90.00
_cell.angle_gamma   90.00
#
_symmetry.space_group_name_H-M   'P 1'
#
loop_
_entity.id
_entity.type
_entity.pdbx_description
1 polymer ?
#
loop_
_entity_poly.entity_id
_entity_poly.type
_entity_poly.pdbx_seq_one_letter_code
_entity_poly.pdbx_strand_id
1 'polypeptide(L)'
;MLPPEGFVVPDNNTADYRWDFNYRNLTFYQDQQIPKRIKNTMVDLVPARGEGQFNTHDARTWGLLGCCFGCPGCQRWYVGERQNCCKYCCLGWWTCCIAQCYDLCKIKNRVTRINQDVRQIAHQGYDARANAARAQAEYSTSFPPLNTFPAGSMY
;
A
#
# COMPACT_ATOMS: atom_id res chain seq x y z
N MET A 1 18.21 -12.45 -24.88
CA MET A 1 18.83 -11.23 -24.34
C MET A 1 18.26 -10.98 -22.95
N LEU A 2 19.02 -11.37 -21.92
CA LEU A 2 18.73 -11.03 -20.52
C LEU A 2 19.41 -9.69 -20.24
N PRO A 3 18.77 -8.73 -19.54
CA PRO A 3 19.43 -7.49 -19.18
C PRO A 3 20.57 -7.76 -18.19
N PRO A 4 21.68 -7.01 -18.29
CA PRO A 4 22.88 -7.21 -17.47
C PRO A 4 22.60 -6.91 -15.99
N GLU A 5 23.19 -7.72 -15.13
CA GLU A 5 23.21 -7.51 -13.68
C GLU A 5 23.93 -6.20 -13.36
N GLY A 6 23.26 -5.26 -12.69
CA GLY A 6 23.90 -4.06 -12.17
C GLY A 6 23.20 -2.72 -12.41
N PHE A 7 22.01 -2.67 -13.02
CA PHE A 7 21.23 -1.42 -13.00
C PHE A 7 20.58 -1.24 -11.62
N VAL A 8 21.32 -0.63 -10.70
CA VAL A 8 20.76 -0.02 -9.50
C VAL A 8 19.99 1.21 -9.99
N VAL A 9 18.68 1.04 -10.16
CA VAL A 9 17.75 2.19 -10.21
C VAL A 9 18.01 2.97 -8.93
N PRO A 10 18.33 4.28 -8.98
CA PRO A 10 18.49 5.06 -7.77
C PRO A 10 17.18 5.01 -6.97
N ASP A 11 17.24 4.38 -5.81
CA ASP A 11 16.10 4.10 -4.92
C ASP A 11 15.75 5.37 -4.14
N ASN A 12 15.41 6.45 -4.85
CA ASN A 12 15.05 7.73 -4.22
C ASN A 12 13.59 7.75 -3.74
N ASN A 13 13.00 6.58 -3.51
CA ASN A 13 11.58 6.37 -3.19
C ASN A 13 11.35 5.20 -2.21
N THR A 14 12.35 4.82 -1.41
CA THR A 14 12.08 3.96 -0.25
C THR A 14 11.34 4.80 0.78
N ALA A 15 10.02 4.81 0.67
CA ALA A 15 9.15 5.31 1.72
C ALA A 15 9.42 4.50 2.99
N ASP A 16 10.25 5.06 3.87
CA ASP A 16 10.62 4.42 5.12
C ASP A 16 9.40 4.26 6.01
N TYR A 17 9.41 3.18 6.79
CA TYR A 17 8.34 2.92 7.74
C TYR A 17 8.40 3.96 8.86
N ARG A 18 7.30 4.70 9.04
CA ARG A 18 7.11 5.64 10.14
C ARG A 18 6.22 5.02 11.20
N TRP A 19 6.78 4.77 12.38
CA TRP A 19 6.07 4.08 13.48
C TRP A 19 4.96 4.95 14.10
N ASP A 20 5.05 6.26 13.95
CA ASP A 20 4.07 7.27 14.36
C ASP A 20 2.99 7.54 13.30
N PHE A 21 3.09 6.90 12.13
CA PHE A 21 2.18 7.12 11.01
C PHE A 21 1.10 6.04 10.92
N ASN A 22 -0.17 6.45 10.93
CA ASN A 22 -1.29 5.53 10.83
C ASN A 22 -1.58 5.14 9.36
N TYR A 23 -0.91 4.08 8.89
CA TYR A 23 -1.14 3.51 7.55
C TYR A 23 -2.55 2.95 7.33
N ARG A 24 -3.40 2.85 8.37
CA ARG A 24 -4.80 2.42 8.24
C ARG A 24 -5.77 3.57 7.99
N ASN A 25 -5.29 4.81 7.97
CA ASN A 25 -6.17 5.96 7.81
C ASN A 25 -6.66 6.06 6.35
N LEU A 26 -7.97 5.86 6.18
CA LEU A 26 -8.68 5.95 4.89
C LEU A 26 -8.38 7.25 4.13
N THR A 27 -8.26 8.36 4.85
CA THR A 27 -8.09 9.69 4.27
C THR A 27 -6.85 9.80 3.39
N PHE A 28 -5.80 9.02 3.67
CA PHE A 28 -4.58 9.04 2.85
C PHE A 28 -4.76 8.36 1.48
N TYR A 29 -5.85 7.61 1.29
CA TYR A 29 -6.07 6.80 0.09
C TYR A 29 -7.24 7.29 -0.78
N GLN A 30 -8.15 8.13 -0.25
CA GLN A 30 -9.38 8.56 -0.94
C GLN A 30 -9.13 9.26 -2.28
N ASP A 31 -8.07 10.05 -2.37
CA ASP A 31 -7.79 10.92 -3.53
C ASP A 31 -6.60 10.42 -4.38
N GLN A 32 -6.09 9.23 -4.08
CA GLN A 32 -4.88 8.69 -4.70
C GLN A 32 -5.19 7.67 -5.80
N GLN A 33 -4.38 7.65 -6.86
CA GLN A 33 -4.46 6.63 -7.91
C GLN A 33 -3.83 5.32 -7.44
N ILE A 34 -4.64 4.45 -6.85
CA ILE A 34 -4.17 3.17 -6.31
C ILE A 34 -4.04 2.13 -7.44
N PRO A 35 -2.86 1.54 -7.68
CA PRO A 35 -2.69 0.52 -8.71
C PRO A 35 -3.48 -0.75 -8.35
N LYS A 36 -4.03 -1.41 -9.37
CA LYS A 36 -4.90 -2.60 -9.23
C LYS A 36 -4.32 -3.71 -8.34
N ARG A 37 -3.00 -3.89 -8.36
CA ARG A 37 -2.28 -4.89 -7.54
C ARG A 37 -2.46 -4.64 -6.04
N ILE A 38 -2.52 -3.38 -5.61
CA ILE A 38 -2.71 -2.97 -4.22
C ILE A 38 -4.20 -2.85 -3.90
N LYS A 39 -5.03 -2.43 -4.86
CA LYS A 39 -6.48 -2.37 -4.65
C LYS A 39 -7.06 -3.72 -4.22
N ASN A 40 -6.51 -4.83 -4.72
CA ASN A 40 -6.92 -6.17 -4.34
C ASN A 40 -6.47 -6.59 -2.92
N THR A 41 -5.51 -5.88 -2.33
CA THR A 41 -5.05 -6.05 -0.95
C THR A 41 -5.74 -5.11 0.03
N MET A 42 -6.57 -4.18 -0.46
CA MET A 42 -7.33 -3.22 0.33
C MET A 42 -8.79 -3.67 0.51
N VAL A 43 -9.35 -3.35 1.67
CA VAL A 43 -10.78 -3.43 2.00
C VAL A 43 -11.16 -2.04 2.47
N ASP A 44 -12.22 -1.48 1.89
CA ASP A 44 -12.63 -0.09 2.14
C ASP A 44 -11.48 0.90 1.99
N LEU A 45 -10.68 0.79 0.90
CA LEU A 45 -9.50 1.64 0.60
C LEU A 45 -8.36 1.61 1.63
N VAL A 46 -8.42 0.73 2.62
CA VAL A 46 -7.37 0.54 3.63
C VAL A 46 -6.74 -0.85 3.44
N PRO A 47 -5.43 -1.04 3.67
CA PRO A 47 -4.84 -2.38 3.62
C PRO A 47 -5.60 -3.36 4.55
N ALA A 48 -6.11 -4.43 3.96
CA ALA A 48 -7.09 -5.33 4.60
C ALA A 48 -6.48 -6.25 5.67
N ARG A 49 -5.15 -6.35 5.70
CA ARG A 49 -4.41 -7.28 6.55
C ARG A 49 -3.27 -6.56 7.26
N GLY A 50 -3.01 -7.01 8.49
CA GLY A 50 -2.07 -6.37 9.41
C GLY A 50 -2.52 -4.98 9.86
N GLU A 51 -1.66 -4.28 10.60
CA GLU A 51 -1.88 -2.92 11.07
C GLU A 51 -1.63 -1.87 9.97
N GLY A 52 -2.12 -2.11 8.75
CA GLY A 52 -1.81 -1.29 7.57
C GLY A 52 -0.52 -1.71 6.84
N GLN A 53 0.14 -2.77 7.30
CA GLN A 53 1.34 -3.37 6.68
C GLN A 53 1.21 -4.89 6.64
N PHE A 54 1.65 -5.50 5.54
CA PHE A 54 1.64 -6.94 5.38
C PHE A 54 2.84 -7.57 6.11
N ASN A 55 2.61 -8.58 6.94
CA ASN A 55 3.67 -9.38 7.54
C ASN A 55 4.10 -10.54 6.62
N THR A 56 5.41 -10.74 6.50
CA THR A 56 5.98 -11.87 5.73
C THR A 56 5.70 -13.20 6.44
N HIS A 57 5.71 -13.20 7.77
CA HIS A 57 5.42 -14.41 8.57
C HIS A 57 4.01 -14.93 8.28
N ASP A 58 3.01 -14.04 8.29
CA ASP A 58 1.63 -14.41 8.02
C ASP A 58 1.46 -14.85 6.57
N ALA A 59 2.07 -14.15 5.61
CA ALA A 59 2.07 -14.57 4.21
C ALA A 59 2.63 -15.99 4.00
N ARG A 60 3.69 -16.35 4.74
CA ARG A 60 4.27 -17.70 4.74
C ARG A 60 3.35 -18.72 5.40
N THR A 61 2.75 -18.37 6.53
CA THR A 61 1.82 -19.24 7.27
C THR A 61 0.61 -19.59 6.41
N TRP A 62 0.04 -18.61 5.71
CA TRP A 62 -1.04 -18.83 4.75
C TRP A 62 -0.61 -19.71 3.57
N GLY A 63 0.64 -19.59 3.11
CA GLY A 63 1.20 -20.46 2.07
C GLY A 63 1.42 -21.91 2.52
N LEU A 64 1.90 -22.10 3.76
CA LEU A 64 2.08 -23.42 4.38
C LEU A 64 0.73 -24.12 4.62
N LEU A 65 -0.25 -23.41 5.18
CA LEU A 65 -1.61 -23.91 5.35
C LEU A 65 -2.22 -24.29 4.00
N GLY A 66 -2.10 -23.42 2.98
CA GLY A 66 -2.57 -23.73 1.63
C GLY A 66 -1.92 -24.99 1.05
N CYS A 67 -0.65 -25.25 1.34
CA CYS A 67 0.05 -26.46 0.92
C CYS A 67 -0.50 -27.71 1.63
N CYS A 68 -0.72 -27.64 2.94
CA CYS A 68 -1.23 -28.76 3.75
C CYS A 68 -2.69 -29.13 3.45
N PHE A 69 -3.53 -28.15 3.09
CA PHE A 69 -4.97 -28.35 2.86
C PHE A 69 -5.35 -28.45 1.37
N GLY A 70 -4.37 -28.54 0.46
CA GLY A 70 -4.63 -28.71 -0.97
C GLY A 70 -5.15 -27.46 -1.69
N CYS A 71 -4.97 -26.27 -1.10
CA CYS A 71 -5.26 -24.97 -1.72
C CYS A 71 -3.95 -24.26 -2.10
N PRO A 72 -3.35 -24.59 -3.26
CA PRO A 72 -2.13 -23.91 -3.69
C PRO A 72 -2.38 -22.43 -4.00
N GLY A 73 -1.46 -21.56 -3.58
CA GLY A 73 -1.52 -20.12 -3.86
C GLY A 73 -2.20 -19.24 -2.80
N CYS A 74 -2.55 -19.77 -1.63
CA CYS A 74 -3.08 -18.96 -0.51
C CYS A 74 -2.14 -17.81 -0.10
N GLN A 75 -0.82 -17.97 -0.24
CA GLN A 75 0.16 -16.89 -0.03
C GLN A 75 -0.01 -15.72 -1.00
N ARG A 76 -0.45 -15.99 -2.24
CA ARG A 76 -0.73 -14.93 -3.23
C ARG A 76 -2.05 -14.23 -2.95
N TRP A 77 -3.02 -14.97 -2.41
CA TRP A 77 -4.29 -14.42 -1.94
C TRP A 77 -4.08 -13.44 -0.77
N TYR A 78 -3.17 -13.76 0.15
CA TYR A 78 -2.76 -12.86 1.24
C TYR A 78 -2.23 -11.52 0.72
N VAL A 79 -1.50 -11.57 -0.39
CA VAL A 79 -0.84 -10.44 -1.05
C VAL A 79 -1.71 -9.87 -2.19
N GLY A 80 -2.99 -10.24 -2.27
CA GLY A 80 -3.98 -9.67 -3.22
C GLY A 80 -3.86 -10.11 -4.68
N GLU A 81 -2.99 -11.07 -4.99
CA GLU A 81 -2.83 -11.63 -6.33
C GLU A 81 -3.77 -12.81 -6.60
N ARG A 82 -5.07 -12.52 -6.60
CA ARG A 82 -6.15 -13.50 -6.75
C ARG A 82 -6.11 -14.25 -8.09
N GLN A 83 -5.75 -13.56 -9.18
CA GLN A 83 -5.75 -14.15 -10.53
C GLN A 83 -4.67 -15.22 -10.73
N ASN A 84 -3.54 -15.11 -10.02
CA ASN A 84 -2.45 -16.06 -10.16
C ASN A 84 -2.66 -17.30 -9.29
N CYS A 85 -3.42 -17.20 -8.20
CA CYS A 85 -3.74 -18.34 -7.33
C CYS A 85 -4.41 -19.50 -8.09
N CYS A 86 -5.41 -19.19 -8.92
CA CYS A 86 -6.19 -20.21 -9.62
C CYS A 86 -5.41 -20.85 -10.78
N LYS A 87 -4.52 -20.10 -11.44
CA LYS A 87 -3.68 -20.60 -12.55
C LYS A 87 -2.75 -21.72 -12.10
N TYR A 88 -2.07 -21.58 -10.96
CA TYR A 88 -1.16 -22.62 -10.46
C TYR A 88 -1.90 -23.81 -9.85
N CYS A 89 -3.14 -23.62 -9.36
CA CYS A 89 -3.98 -24.72 -8.88
C CYS A 89 -4.49 -25.62 -10.02
N CYS A 90 -4.80 -25.05 -11.20
CA CYS A 90 -5.44 -25.79 -12.28
C CYS A 90 -4.45 -26.40 -13.29
N LEU A 91 -3.21 -25.92 -13.36
CA LEU A 91 -2.24 -26.31 -14.42
C LEU A 91 -1.19 -27.36 -13.99
N GLY A 92 -1.26 -27.93 -12.79
CA GLY A 92 -0.36 -29.02 -12.43
C GLY A 92 -0.59 -29.61 -11.05
N TRP A 93 -1.11 -30.83 -11.01
CA TRP A 93 -1.34 -31.61 -9.78
C TRP A 93 -0.05 -31.97 -9.02
N TRP A 94 1.12 -31.96 -9.68
CA TRP A 94 2.40 -32.35 -9.09
C TRP A 94 3.41 -31.21 -8.96
N THR A 95 3.27 -30.14 -9.77
CA THR A 95 4.15 -28.96 -9.72
C THR A 95 3.71 -27.93 -8.70
N CYS A 96 2.52 -28.09 -8.11
CA CYS A 96 1.94 -27.17 -7.14
C CYS A 96 2.85 -26.99 -5.91
N CYS A 97 3.39 -28.06 -5.32
CA CYS A 97 4.24 -28.00 -4.12
C CYS A 97 5.60 -27.33 -4.39
N ILE A 98 6.25 -27.66 -5.51
CA ILE A 98 7.56 -27.09 -5.89
C ILE A 98 7.40 -25.59 -6.22
N ALA A 99 6.35 -25.24 -6.96
CA ALA A 99 6.01 -23.85 -7.25
C ALA A 99 5.72 -23.08 -5.96
N GLN A 100 5.01 -23.68 -4.99
CA GLN A 100 4.72 -23.06 -3.70
C GLN A 100 5.99 -22.80 -2.88
N CYS A 101 6.93 -23.74 -2.84
CA CYS A 101 8.22 -23.57 -2.16
C CYS A 101 9.04 -22.43 -2.79
N TYR A 102 9.11 -22.37 -4.12
CA TYR A 102 9.78 -21.27 -4.83
C TYR A 102 9.11 -19.92 -4.55
N ASP A 103 7.78 -19.88 -4.52
CA ASP A 103 6.99 -18.69 -4.25
C ASP A 103 7.14 -18.23 -2.79
N LEU A 104 7.23 -19.17 -1.84
CA LEU A 104 7.53 -18.92 -0.42
C LEU A 104 8.91 -18.29 -0.21
N CYS A 105 9.90 -18.66 -1.01
CA CYS A 105 11.22 -18.01 -1.00
C CYS A 105 11.14 -16.55 -1.48
N LYS A 106 10.28 -16.27 -2.48
CA LYS A 106 10.12 -14.93 -3.07
C LYS A 106 9.06 -14.06 -2.40
N ILE A 107 8.24 -14.61 -1.50
CA ILE A 107 7.14 -13.90 -0.85
C ILE A 107 7.62 -12.71 -0.03
N LYS A 108 8.81 -12.81 0.59
CA LYS A 108 9.42 -11.72 1.37
C LYS A 108 9.61 -10.47 0.51
N ASN A 109 10.27 -10.62 -0.63
CA ASN A 109 10.53 -9.50 -1.54
C ASN A 109 9.22 -8.89 -2.05
N ARG A 110 8.20 -9.73 -2.24
CA ARG A 110 6.89 -9.28 -2.71
C ARG A 110 6.11 -8.52 -1.64
N VAL A 111 6.11 -9.02 -0.40
CA VAL A 111 5.53 -8.32 0.76
C VAL A 111 6.22 -6.97 0.96
N THR A 112 7.56 -6.94 0.90
CA THR A 112 8.33 -5.69 0.98
C THR A 112 7.91 -4.71 -0.12
N ARG A 113 7.79 -5.16 -1.37
CA ARG A 113 7.40 -4.30 -2.49
C ARG A 113 6.00 -3.72 -2.32
N ILE A 114 5.02 -4.53 -1.89
CA ILE A 114 3.66 -4.02 -1.66
C ILE A 114 3.63 -3.07 -0.47
N ASN A 115 4.36 -3.37 0.61
CA ASN A 115 4.48 -2.45 1.73
C ASN A 115 5.14 -1.13 1.33
N GLN A 116 6.18 -1.16 0.50
CA GLN A 116 6.81 0.05 -0.05
C GLN A 116 5.81 0.86 -0.87
N ASP A 117 5.07 0.23 -1.78
CA ASP A 117 4.05 0.91 -2.58
C ASP A 117 2.95 1.53 -1.68
N VAL A 118 2.46 0.77 -0.67
CA VAL A 118 1.44 1.26 0.28
C VAL A 118 1.96 2.48 1.05
N ARG A 119 3.21 2.45 1.51
CA ARG A 119 3.83 3.58 2.21
C ARG A 119 3.95 4.78 1.28
N GLN A 120 4.41 4.57 0.06
CA GLN A 120 4.57 5.64 -0.92
C GLN A 120 3.24 6.34 -1.19
N ILE A 121 2.17 5.59 -1.42
CA ILE A 121 0.82 6.14 -1.65
C ILE A 121 0.32 6.87 -0.40
N ALA A 122 0.51 6.29 0.78
CA ALA A 122 0.04 6.90 2.02
C ALA A 122 0.78 8.22 2.33
N HIS A 123 2.09 8.29 2.07
CA HIS A 123 2.86 9.53 2.21
C HIS A 123 2.45 10.57 1.17
N GLN A 124 2.23 10.17 -0.10
CA GLN A 124 1.71 11.07 -1.13
C GLN A 124 0.35 11.66 -0.73
N GLY A 125 -0.55 10.85 -0.17
CA GLY A 125 -1.84 11.30 0.33
C GLY A 125 -1.73 12.25 1.52
N TYR A 126 -0.82 11.97 2.44
CA TYR A 126 -0.55 12.85 3.58
C TYR A 126 0.02 14.21 3.13
N ASP A 127 1.03 14.20 2.26
CA ASP A 127 1.69 15.42 1.79
C ASP A 127 0.74 16.29 0.94
N ALA A 128 -0.09 15.67 0.09
CA ALA A 128 -1.11 16.37 -0.67
C ALA A 128 -2.10 17.12 0.23
N ARG A 129 -2.53 16.49 1.34
CA ARG A 129 -3.45 17.10 2.30
C ARG A 129 -2.78 18.18 3.14
N ALA A 130 -1.53 17.95 3.57
CA ALA A 130 -0.76 18.97 4.29
C ALA A 130 -0.56 20.23 3.44
N ASN A 131 -0.27 20.06 2.14
CA ASN A 131 -0.13 21.18 1.21
C ASN A 131 -1.47 21.90 0.96
N ALA A 132 -2.57 21.16 0.82
CA ALA A 132 -3.90 21.77 0.68
C ALA A 132 -4.30 22.58 1.92
N ALA A 133 -4.04 22.07 3.13
CA ALA A 133 -4.32 22.79 4.37
C ALA A 133 -3.46 24.06 4.51
N ARG A 134 -2.18 24.01 4.13
CA ARG A 134 -1.29 25.19 4.08
C ARG A 134 -1.79 26.25 3.11
N ALA A 135 -2.18 25.84 1.90
CA ALA A 135 -2.73 26.76 0.90
C ALA A 135 -4.03 27.45 1.39
N GLN A 136 -4.89 26.74 2.12
CA GLN A 136 -6.10 27.31 2.72
C GLN A 136 -5.77 28.32 3.83
N ALA A 137 -4.76 28.03 4.67
CA ALA A 137 -4.31 28.95 5.70
C ALA A 137 -3.76 30.26 5.09
N GLU A 138 -2.95 30.17 4.02
CA GLU A 138 -2.42 31.32 3.29
C GLU A 138 -3.52 32.16 2.61
N TYR A 139 -4.58 31.51 2.11
CA TYR A 139 -5.74 32.23 1.56
C TYR A 139 -6.50 33.01 2.65
N SER A 140 -6.70 32.40 3.82
CA SER A 140 -7.42 33.05 4.93
C SER A 140 -6.67 34.23 5.56
N THR A 141 -5.34 34.26 5.48
CA THR A 141 -4.51 35.39 5.95
C THR A 141 -4.40 36.50 4.92
N SER A 142 -4.46 36.18 3.62
CA SER A 142 -4.40 37.19 2.53
C SER A 142 -5.74 37.89 2.28
N PHE A 143 -6.86 37.27 2.61
CA PHE A 143 -8.19 37.85 2.51
C PHE A 143 -8.92 37.76 3.86
N PRO A 144 -8.63 38.67 4.81
CA PRO A 144 -9.39 38.73 6.05
C PRO A 144 -10.88 38.97 5.74
N PRO A 145 -11.81 38.37 6.49
CA PRO A 145 -13.23 38.59 6.29
C PRO A 145 -13.54 40.09 6.43
N LEU A 146 -14.34 40.60 5.49
CA LEU A 146 -14.69 42.00 5.30
C LEU A 146 -15.68 42.50 6.38
N ASN A 147 -15.43 42.20 7.66
CA ASN A 147 -16.37 42.46 8.76
C ASN A 147 -15.78 43.24 9.94
N THR A 148 -14.57 43.80 9.84
CA THR A 148 -14.10 44.80 10.81
C THR A 148 -14.29 46.21 10.25
N PHE A 149 -15.55 46.60 10.03
CA PHE A 149 -15.87 48.03 10.07
C PHE A 149 -15.83 48.44 11.55
N PRO A 150 -15.02 49.44 11.95
CA PRO A 150 -15.06 49.95 13.31
C PRO A 150 -16.43 50.57 13.56
N ALA A 151 -17.29 49.84 14.27
CA ALA A 151 -18.50 50.37 14.86
C ALA A 151 -18.08 51.29 16.02
N GLY A 152 -17.75 52.54 15.72
CA GLY A 152 -17.30 53.47 16.76
C GLY A 152 -16.74 54.78 16.25
N SER A 153 -17.54 55.55 15.52
CA SER A 153 -17.38 57.01 15.47
C SER A 153 -18.72 57.64 15.11
N MET A 154 -19.65 57.59 16.06
CA MET A 154 -20.70 58.59 16.15
C MET A 154 -20.96 58.85 17.64
N TYR A 155 -20.73 60.12 17.99
CA TYR A 155 -20.96 60.81 19.26
C TYR A 155 -19.83 60.75 20.30
#